data_AF-A0A382CJJ7-F1
#
_entry.id   AF-A0A382CJJ7-F1
#
_cell.length_a   1.000
_cell.length_b   1.000
_cell.length_c   1.000
_cell.angle_alpha   90.00
_cell.angle_beta   90.00
_cell.angle_gamma   90.00
#
_symmetry.space_group_name_H-M   'P 1'
#
loop_
_entity.id
_entity.type
_entity.pdbx_description
1 polymer ?
#
loop_
_entity_poly.entity_id
_entity_poly.type
_entity_poly.pdbx_seq_one_letter_code
_entity_poly.pdbx_strand_id
1 'polypeptide(L)'
;VIAFGLLLVGSILMLSLRGLAGFYTDYLWFDELGYGDVFRSVLFAQVVLVVLFTSLFFVICFVNLTVADRLAPVVRPPGPEEDLLARYHLAVGRRAWMVRACGSALLALFAGLGVSGRWQEWLLFTNGGDFGVEDAQFGK
;
A
#
# COMPACT_ATOMS: atom_id res chain seq x y z
N VAL A 1 20.35 22.28 -8.29
CA VAL A 1 19.78 20.96 -8.71
C VAL A 1 20.69 19.80 -8.30
N ILE A 2 21.98 19.77 -8.67
CA ILE A 2 22.90 18.65 -8.34
C ILE A 2 23.09 18.45 -6.83
N ALA A 3 23.33 19.52 -6.06
CA ALA A 3 23.47 19.43 -4.60
C ALA A 3 22.20 18.89 -3.90
N PHE A 4 21.02 19.30 -4.38
CA PHE A 4 19.74 18.79 -3.89
C PHE A 4 19.56 17.30 -4.23
N GLY A 5 19.96 16.88 -5.43
CA GLY A 5 19.95 15.47 -5.84
C GLY A 5 20.87 14.60 -4.98
N LEU A 6 22.09 15.07 -4.69
CA LEU A 6 23.03 14.36 -3.82
C LEU A 6 22.50 14.22 -2.39
N LEU A 7 21.90 15.28 -1.84
CA LEU A 7 21.26 15.24 -0.53
C LEU A 7 20.11 14.23 -0.51
N LEU A 8 19.22 14.26 -1.51
CA LEU A 8 18.07 13.36 -1.59
C LEU A 8 18.49 11.89 -1.70
N VAL A 9 19.48 11.59 -2.56
CA VAL A 9 20.06 10.24 -2.67
C VAL A 9 20.72 9.81 -1.36
N GLY A 10 21.49 10.70 -0.72
CA GLY A 10 22.12 10.43 0.58
C GLY A 10 21.10 10.12 1.67
N SER A 11 20.00 10.89 1.75
CA SER A 11 18.91 10.65 2.70
C SER A 11 18.21 9.31 2.46
N ILE A 12 17.87 8.99 1.20
CA ILE A 12 17.26 7.69 0.85
C ILE A 12 18.20 6.55 1.23
N LEU A 13 19.49 6.67 0.94
CA LEU A 13 20.47 5.64 1.27
C LEU A 13 20.57 5.41 2.78
N MET A 14 20.66 6.49 3.58
CA MET A 14 20.74 6.40 5.03
C MET A 14 19.50 5.76 5.65
N LEU A 15 18.30 6.15 5.22
CA LEU A 15 17.04 5.58 5.69
C LEU A 15 16.95 4.09 5.34
N SER A 16 17.33 3.74 4.11
CA SER A 16 17.34 2.34 3.65
C SER A 16 18.31 1.48 4.46
N LEU A 17 19.52 2.00 4.73
CA LEU A 17 20.54 1.28 5.48
C LEU A 17 20.11 1.03 6.93
N ARG A 18 19.50 2.03 7.57
CA ARG A 18 18.97 1.89 8.94
C ARG A 18 17.84 0.87 9.02
N GLY A 19 16.95 0.85 8.02
CA GLY A 19 15.89 -0.15 7.93
C GLY A 19 16.43 -1.57 7.77
N LEU A 20 17.40 -1.77 6.85
CA LEU A 20 18.04 -3.07 6.65
C LEU A 20 18.81 -3.54 7.89
N ALA A 21 19.52 -2.65 8.57
CA ALA A 21 20.26 -2.97 9.78
C ALA A 21 19.32 -3.45 10.90
N GLY A 22 18.18 -2.78 11.10
CA GLY A 22 17.15 -3.20 12.04
C GLY A 22 16.61 -4.59 11.70
N PHE A 23 16.16 -4.77 10.46
CA PHE A 23 15.63 -6.05 9.97
C PHE A 23 16.61 -7.22 10.15
N TYR A 24 17.90 -7.01 9.82
CA TYR A 24 18.92 -8.04 9.94
C TYR A 24 19.26 -8.35 11.41
N THR A 25 19.26 -7.34 12.27
CA THR A 25 19.48 -7.52 13.71
C THR A 25 18.34 -8.30 14.33
N ASP A 26 17.09 -7.98 13.98
CA ASP A 26 15.92 -8.72 14.45
C ASP A 26 15.98 -10.18 13.99
N TYR A 27 16.30 -10.41 12.71
CA TYR A 27 16.46 -11.75 12.16
C TYR A 27 17.50 -12.58 12.94
N LEU A 28 18.69 -12.04 13.18
CA LEU A 28 19.74 -12.71 13.95
C LEU A 28 19.28 -13.01 15.38
N TRP A 29 18.59 -12.07 16.02
CA TRP A 29 18.09 -12.26 17.38
C TRP A 29 17.08 -13.42 17.46
N PHE A 30 16.14 -13.51 16.51
CA PHE A 30 15.19 -14.62 16.47
C PHE A 30 15.86 -15.96 16.14
N ASP A 31 16.89 -15.96 15.31
CA ASP A 31 17.67 -17.16 14.96
C ASP A 31 18.48 -17.69 16.16
N GLU A 32 19.15 -16.80 16.90
CA GLU A 32 19.93 -17.16 18.10
C GLU A 32 19.06 -17.76 19.21
N LEU A 33 17.79 -17.34 19.30
CA LEU A 33 16.84 -17.88 20.29
C LEU A 33 16.09 -19.12 19.81
N GLY A 34 16.33 -19.58 18.58
CA GLY A 34 15.62 -20.71 17.98
C GLY A 34 14.15 -20.43 17.62
N TYR A 35 13.74 -19.16 17.56
CA TYR A 35 12.38 -18.72 17.22
C TYR A 35 12.26 -18.20 15.78
N GLY A 36 13.10 -18.67 14.86
CA GLY A 36 13.09 -18.25 13.46
C GLY A 36 11.74 -18.44 12.74
N ASP A 37 10.94 -19.44 13.13
CA ASP A 37 9.61 -19.67 12.57
C ASP A 37 8.59 -18.59 12.96
N VAL A 38 8.73 -17.98 14.14
CA VAL A 38 7.90 -16.85 14.58
C VAL A 38 8.20 -15.63 13.71
N PHE A 39 9.49 -15.34 13.47
CA PHE A 39 9.90 -14.24 12.60
C PHE A 39 9.33 -14.39 11.18
N ARG A 40 9.42 -15.60 10.60
CA ARG A 40 8.81 -15.90 9.29
C ARG A 40 7.30 -15.70 9.31
N SER A 41 6.62 -16.11 10.37
CA SER A 41 5.17 -15.95 10.51
C SER A 41 4.76 -14.48 10.57
N VAL A 42 5.50 -13.65 11.32
CA VAL A 42 5.28 -12.20 11.39
C VAL A 42 5.53 -11.54 10.03
N LEU A 43 6.63 -11.86 9.35
CA LEU A 43 6.91 -11.33 8.02
C LEU A 43 5.84 -11.74 7.01
N PHE A 44 5.42 -12.99 7.05
CA PHE A 44 4.37 -13.49 6.17
C PHE A 44 3.06 -12.73 6.40
N ALA A 45 2.66 -12.51 7.66
CA ALA A 45 1.48 -11.72 8.01
C ALA A 45 1.55 -10.29 7.45
N GLN A 46 2.70 -9.62 7.60
CA GLN A 46 2.92 -8.28 7.06
C GLN A 46 2.80 -8.24 5.53
N VAL A 47 3.44 -9.19 4.83
CA VAL A 47 3.39 -9.28 3.36
C VAL A 47 1.98 -9.58 2.88
N VAL A 48 1.29 -10.53 3.50
CA VAL A 48 -0.10 -10.88 3.16
C VAL A 48 -1.02 -9.67 3.33
N LEU A 49 -0.91 -8.94 4.43
CA LEU A 49 -1.68 -7.71 4.67
C LEU A 49 -1.46 -6.68 3.57
N VAL A 50 -0.19 -6.37 3.26
CA VAL A 50 0.13 -5.38 2.22
C VAL A 50 -0.43 -5.80 0.88
N VAL A 51 -0.21 -7.05 0.47
CA VAL A 51 -0.68 -7.57 -0.82
C VAL A 51 -2.21 -7.59 -0.90
N LEU A 52 -2.87 -8.09 0.15
CA LEU A 52 -4.33 -8.19 0.21
C LEU A 52 -4.99 -6.80 0.12
N PHE A 53 -4.58 -5.87 0.99
CA PHE A 53 -5.19 -4.54 1.04
C PHE A 53 -4.82 -3.69 -0.17
N THR A 54 -3.58 -3.78 -0.68
CA THR A 54 -3.19 -3.12 -1.92
C THR A 54 -4.03 -3.64 -3.09
N SER A 55 -4.17 -4.96 -3.24
CA SER A 55 -4.95 -5.55 -4.32
C SER A 55 -6.43 -5.15 -4.23
N LEU A 56 -7.02 -5.24 -3.05
CA LEU A 56 -8.41 -4.86 -2.81
C LEU A 56 -8.66 -3.39 -3.14
N PHE A 57 -7.82 -2.48 -2.62
CA PHE A 57 -7.95 -1.05 -2.86
C PHE A 57 -7.72 -0.69 -4.33
N PHE A 58 -6.76 -1.34 -4.99
CA PHE A 58 -6.52 -1.19 -6.41
C PHE A 58 -7.77 -1.55 -7.22
N VAL A 59 -8.39 -2.70 -6.95
CA VAL A 59 -9.60 -3.15 -7.66
C VAL A 59 -10.73 -2.15 -7.43
N ILE A 60 -10.96 -1.71 -6.19
CA ILE A 60 -12.00 -0.73 -5.87
C ILE A 60 -11.79 0.57 -6.64
N CYS A 61 -10.60 1.16 -6.56
CA CYS A 61 -10.29 2.42 -7.26
C CYS A 61 -10.36 2.27 -8.78
N PHE A 62 -9.80 1.20 -9.33
CA PHE A 62 -9.76 0.98 -10.77
C PHE A 62 -11.16 0.78 -11.35
N VAL A 63 -11.99 -0.02 -10.66
CA VAL A 63 -13.39 -0.21 -11.04
C VAL A 63 -14.16 1.09 -10.92
N ASN A 64 -13.98 1.83 -9.82
CA ASN A 64 -14.65 3.12 -9.62
C ASN A 64 -14.33 4.13 -10.73
N LEU A 65 -13.05 4.30 -11.08
CA LEU A 65 -12.63 5.17 -12.18
C LEU A 65 -13.15 4.69 -13.54
N THR A 66 -13.18 3.37 -13.76
CA THR A 66 -13.71 2.80 -15.00
C THR A 66 -15.22 3.03 -15.14
N VAL A 67 -15.96 2.94 -14.03
CA VAL A 67 -17.41 3.23 -13.99
C VAL A 67 -17.67 4.72 -14.18
N ALA A 68 -16.90 5.58 -13.52
CA ALA A 68 -16.99 7.04 -13.67
C ALA A 68 -16.78 7.47 -15.12
N ASP A 69 -15.77 6.92 -15.81
CA ASP A 69 -15.51 7.20 -17.22
C ASP A 69 -16.66 6.74 -18.13
N ARG A 70 -17.30 5.60 -17.83
CA ARG A 70 -18.43 5.10 -18.62
C ARG A 70 -19.69 5.93 -18.44
N LEU A 71 -19.88 6.52 -17.26
CA LEU A 71 -21.02 7.38 -16.94
C LEU A 71 -20.80 8.84 -17.37
N ALA A 72 -19.57 9.21 -17.74
CA ALA A 72 -19.24 10.57 -18.13
C ALA A 72 -19.93 10.93 -19.47
N PRO A 73 -20.77 11.99 -19.52
CA PRO A 73 -21.40 12.43 -20.75
C PRO A 73 -20.37 13.03 -21.73
N VAL A 74 -20.47 12.62 -23.01
CA VAL A 74 -19.51 12.97 -24.09
C VAL A 74 -19.63 14.43 -24.55
N VAL A 75 -20.77 15.09 -24.30
CA VAL A 75 -21.04 16.45 -24.77
C VAL A 75 -21.19 17.38 -23.57
N ARG A 76 -20.25 18.31 -23.42
CA ARG A 76 -20.25 19.35 -22.39
C ARG A 76 -20.17 20.72 -23.10
N PRO A 77 -20.92 21.74 -22.63
CA PRO A 77 -21.02 23.02 -23.33
C PRO A 77 -19.69 23.79 -23.28
N PRO A 78 -19.24 24.38 -24.41
CA PRO A 78 -17.88 24.88 -24.57
C PRO A 78 -17.50 26.02 -23.60
N GLY A 79 -16.39 25.85 -22.89
CA GLY A 79 -15.76 26.82 -22.00
C GLY A 79 -14.23 26.64 -21.89
N PRO A 80 -13.53 27.53 -21.14
CA PRO A 80 -12.07 27.50 -21.01
C PRO A 80 -11.51 26.19 -20.42
N GLU A 81 -12.32 25.46 -19.67
CA GLU A 81 -12.00 24.16 -19.07
C GLU A 81 -11.93 23.03 -20.12
N GLU A 82 -12.74 23.11 -21.20
CA GLU A 82 -12.65 22.16 -22.31
C GLU A 82 -11.31 22.23 -23.04
N ASP A 83 -10.64 23.39 -23.07
CA ASP A 83 -9.39 23.54 -23.80
C ASP A 83 -8.23 22.78 -23.11
N LEU A 84 -8.27 22.70 -21.77
CA LEU A 84 -7.37 21.85 -20.97
C LEU A 84 -7.74 20.37 -21.09
N LEU A 85 -9.03 20.04 -21.07
CA LEU A 85 -9.51 18.66 -21.26
C LEU A 85 -9.18 18.15 -22.66
N ALA A 86 -9.34 18.95 -23.72
CA ALA A 86 -9.02 18.58 -25.09
C ALA A 86 -7.52 18.27 -25.24
N ARG A 87 -6.65 19.06 -24.61
CA ARG A 87 -5.20 18.77 -24.54
C ARG A 87 -4.90 17.50 -23.76
N TYR A 88 -5.59 17.26 -22.65
CA TYR A 88 -5.49 16.01 -21.89
C TYR A 88 -5.95 14.81 -22.71
N HIS A 89 -7.09 14.90 -23.42
CA HIS A 89 -7.59 13.84 -24.30
C HIS A 89 -6.68 13.60 -25.52
N LEU A 90 -6.07 14.63 -26.09
CA LEU A 90 -5.10 14.47 -27.18
C LEU A 90 -3.81 13.78 -26.70
N ALA A 91 -3.34 14.07 -25.49
CA ALA A 91 -2.14 13.45 -24.91
C ALA A 91 -2.38 12.07 -24.30
N VAL A 92 -3.55 11.87 -23.68
CA VAL A 92 -3.87 10.73 -22.80
C VAL A 92 -4.95 9.83 -23.40
N GLY A 93 -5.70 10.25 -24.41
CA GLY A 93 -6.85 9.50 -24.95
C GLY A 93 -6.54 8.05 -25.33
N ARG A 94 -5.34 7.77 -25.88
CA ARG A 94 -4.89 6.39 -26.20
C ARG A 94 -4.38 5.61 -24.98
N ARG A 95 -3.98 6.28 -23.90
CA ARG A 95 -3.37 5.69 -22.68
C ARG A 95 -4.19 5.95 -21.41
N ALA A 96 -5.45 6.37 -21.53
CA ALA A 96 -6.30 6.68 -20.38
C ALA A 96 -6.43 5.49 -19.43
N TRP A 97 -6.42 4.26 -19.96
CA TRP A 97 -6.40 3.05 -19.14
C TRP A 97 -5.11 2.91 -18.31
N MET A 98 -3.95 3.28 -18.85
CA MET A 98 -2.66 3.24 -18.14
C MET A 98 -2.60 4.29 -17.04
N VAL A 99 -3.12 5.50 -17.30
CA VAL A 99 -3.15 6.58 -16.30
C VAL A 99 -4.04 6.20 -15.12
N ARG A 100 -5.21 5.61 -15.39
CA ARG A 100 -6.10 5.09 -14.34
C ARG A 100 -5.45 3.96 -13.56
N ALA A 101 -4.88 2.96 -14.25
CA ALA A 101 -4.18 1.86 -13.61
C ALA A 101 -3.01 2.35 -12.75
N CYS A 102 -2.18 3.25 -13.27
CA CYS A 102 -1.04 3.81 -12.53
C CYS A 102 -1.51 4.63 -11.32
N GLY A 103 -2.50 5.50 -11.49
CA GLY A 103 -3.08 6.29 -10.41
C GLY A 103 -3.70 5.41 -9.31
N SER A 104 -4.50 4.41 -9.69
CA SER A 104 -5.07 3.45 -8.74
C SER A 104 -3.98 2.62 -8.05
N ALA A 105 -2.94 2.19 -8.77
CA ALA A 105 -1.84 1.40 -8.19
C ALA A 105 -1.04 2.21 -7.18
N LEU A 106 -0.74 3.47 -7.47
CA LEU A 106 -0.05 4.37 -6.54
C LEU A 106 -0.87 4.56 -5.26
N LEU A 107 -2.15 4.90 -5.40
CA LEU A 107 -3.04 5.10 -4.24
C LEU A 107 -3.19 3.81 -3.42
N ALA A 108 -3.35 2.67 -4.09
CA ALA A 108 -3.45 1.38 -3.44
C ALA A 108 -2.18 0.99 -2.69
N LEU A 109 -1.00 1.28 -3.24
CA LEU A 109 0.27 0.98 -2.61
C LEU A 109 0.47 1.81 -1.33
N PHE A 110 0.12 3.10 -1.35
CA PHE A 110 0.13 3.92 -0.13
C PHE A 110 -0.84 3.40 0.92
N ALA A 111 -2.05 3.01 0.52
CA ALA A 111 -3.05 2.45 1.42
C ALA A 111 -2.57 1.12 2.05
N GLY A 112 -2.05 0.19 1.23
CA GLY A 112 -1.58 -1.11 1.70
C GLY A 112 -0.35 -1.03 2.60
N LEU A 113 0.63 -0.17 2.27
CA LEU A 113 1.79 0.08 3.12
C LEU A 113 1.39 0.64 4.49
N GLY A 114 0.35 1.48 4.55
CA GLY A 114 -0.19 2.00 5.82
C GLY A 114 -0.77 0.92 6.74
N VAL A 115 -1.21 -0.22 6.20
CA VAL A 115 -1.78 -1.34 6.97
C VAL A 115 -0.70 -2.33 7.44
N SER A 116 0.52 -2.28 6.88
CA SER A 116 1.62 -3.20 7.24
C SER A 116 1.93 -3.25 8.73
N GLY A 117 1.73 -2.15 9.45
CA GLY A 117 1.95 -2.06 10.90
C GLY A 117 0.93 -2.80 11.76
N ARG A 118 -0.21 -3.23 11.20
CA ARG A 118 -1.31 -3.88 11.93
C ARG A 118 -1.25 -5.41 11.91
N TRP A 119 -0.06 -5.98 11.75
CA TRP A 119 0.15 -7.43 11.71
C TRP A 119 -0.28 -8.14 13.01
N GLN A 120 -0.20 -7.47 14.15
CA GLN A 120 -0.67 -8.03 15.43
C GLN A 120 -2.18 -8.23 15.45
N GLU A 121 -2.96 -7.23 15.00
CA GLU A 121 -4.42 -7.32 14.86
C GLU A 121 -4.80 -8.47 13.91
N TRP A 122 -4.07 -8.61 12.80
CA TRP A 122 -4.30 -9.70 11.85
C TRP A 122 -3.99 -11.09 12.42
N LEU A 123 -2.88 -11.24 13.15
CA LEU A 123 -2.54 -12.51 13.80
C LEU A 123 -3.57 -12.88 14.87
N LEU A 124 -4.05 -11.91 15.65
CA LEU A 124 -5.13 -12.10 16.62
C LEU A 124 -6.46 -12.46 15.93
N PHE A 125 -6.76 -11.87 14.77
CA PHE A 125 -7.95 -12.21 14.00
C PHE A 125 -7.88 -13.64 13.42
N THR A 126 -6.72 -14.03 12.90
CA THR A 126 -6.55 -15.33 12.20
C THR A 126 -6.29 -16.50 13.14
N ASN A 127 -5.62 -16.26 14.27
CA ASN A 127 -5.32 -17.28 15.28
C ASN A 127 -6.17 -17.10 16.56
N GLY A 128 -7.13 -16.19 16.53
CA GLY A 128 -8.06 -15.97 17.64
C GLY A 128 -8.95 -17.18 17.85
N GLY A 129 -9.22 -17.51 19.11
CA GLY A 129 -10.03 -18.64 19.53
C GLY A 129 -10.48 -18.50 20.98
N ASP A 130 -11.23 -19.48 21.47
CA ASP A 130 -11.57 -19.56 22.88
C ASP A 130 -10.32 -19.95 23.68
N PHE A 131 -9.88 -19.06 24.57
CA PHE A 131 -8.71 -19.27 25.41
C PHE A 131 -9.02 -20.11 26.66
N GLY A 132 -10.29 -20.49 26.87
CA GLY A 132 -10.73 -21.29 28.02
C GLY A 132 -10.55 -20.59 29.38
N VAL A 133 -10.26 -19.29 29.35
CA VAL A 133 -10.06 -18.42 30.51
C VAL A 133 -10.82 -17.13 30.23
N GLU A 134 -11.80 -16.81 31.07
CA GLU A 134 -12.53 -15.53 30.99
C GLU A 134 -11.54 -14.37 31.12
N ASP A 135 -11.59 -13.44 30.18
CA ASP A 135 -10.73 -12.27 30.15
C ASP A 135 -11.01 -11.39 31.38
N ALA A 136 -10.00 -11.15 32.22
CA ALA A 136 -10.16 -10.37 33.44
C ALA A 136 -10.41 -8.87 33.20
N GLN A 137 -10.09 -8.34 32.01
CA GLN A 137 -10.37 -6.95 31.61
C GLN A 137 -11.76 -6.79 30.99
N PHE A 138 -12.24 -7.77 30.21
CA PHE A 138 -13.51 -7.68 29.50
C PHE A 138 -14.64 -8.55 30.07
N GLY A 139 -14.33 -9.37 31.08
CA GLY A 139 -15.28 -10.21 31.82
C GLY A 139 -16.00 -11.24 30.96
N LYS A 140 -15.33 -11.73 29.91
CA LYS A 140 -15.85 -12.68 28.92
C LYS A 140 -14.75 -13.59 28.42
#